data_AF-A0A6A4IFK4-F1
#
_entry.id   AF-A0A6A4IFK4-F1
#
_cell.length_a   1.000
_cell.length_b   1.000
_cell.length_c   1.000
_cell.angle_alpha   90.00
_cell.angle_beta   90.00
_cell.angle_gamma   90.00
#
_symmetry.space_group_name_H-M   'P 1'
#
loop_
_entity.id
_entity.type
_entity.pdbx_description
1 polymer ?
#
loop_
_entity_poly.entity_id
_entity_poly.type
_entity_poly.pdbx_seq_one_letter_code
_entity_poly.pdbx_strand_id
1 'polypeptide(L)'
;MLSVILTVPAPMHKREVVEAVTVIETVPTMVVGVVGYVETPRGLPTPGTRSKKKGFTRYAKKHAEDGGKSVARELERIRKYCTVIRVLAHTQICKTGLSQKKAYLMQIQVNGGSIPDKVEFAHGLFEKLVEVSSVFEQDECVDIIAVTKGHGFEDVTHRWGTKKRKRLRSLEHSRPMHEYCCHSSALFYPILVPLYYVAMAHAQTLSWIAFLIAAT
;
A
#
# COMPACT_ATOMS: atom_id res chain seq x y z
N MET A 1 14.47 -14.78 -4.56
CA MET A 1 15.51 -13.76 -4.33
C MET A 1 16.60 -14.05 -5.35
N LEU A 2 16.75 -13.18 -6.34
CA LEU A 2 17.90 -13.19 -7.24
C LEU A 2 18.92 -12.23 -6.62
N SER A 3 20.14 -12.70 -6.36
CA SER A 3 21.25 -11.87 -5.90
C SER A 3 21.90 -11.19 -7.10
N VAL A 4 21.80 -9.87 -7.21
CA VAL A 4 22.50 -9.08 -8.23
C VAL A 4 23.69 -8.40 -7.56
N ILE A 5 24.87 -8.52 -8.16
CA ILE A 5 26.12 -7.93 -7.67
C ILE A 5 26.19 -6.49 -8.21
N LEU A 6 26.21 -5.49 -7.33
CA LEU A 6 26.36 -4.08 -7.68
C LEU A 6 27.68 -3.54 -7.10
N THR A 7 28.48 -2.88 -7.94
CA THR A 7 29.69 -2.16 -7.52
C THR A 7 29.35 -0.71 -7.17
N VAL A 8 29.43 -0.37 -5.88
CA VAL A 8 29.10 0.96 -5.31
C VAL A 8 30.33 1.89 -5.31
N PRO A 9 30.19 3.22 -5.53
CA PRO A 9 31.32 4.15 -5.39
C PRO A 9 31.46 4.68 -3.94
N ALA A 10 32.59 4.32 -3.31
CA ALA A 10 33.22 4.81 -2.04
C ALA A 10 32.67 4.29 -0.68
N PRO A 11 33.49 4.17 0.40
CA PRO A 11 34.95 4.03 0.54
C PRO A 11 35.39 2.55 0.45
N MET A 12 34.57 1.69 -0.15
CA MET A 12 34.91 0.31 -0.47
C MET A 12 35.47 0.22 -1.90
N HIS A 13 36.66 0.79 -2.13
CA HIS A 13 37.26 0.72 -3.46
C HIS A 13 37.57 -0.74 -3.85
N LYS A 14 37.03 -1.17 -5.00
CA LYS A 14 37.36 -2.42 -5.71
C LYS A 14 37.05 -3.71 -4.95
N ARG A 15 36.03 -3.72 -4.10
CA ARG A 15 35.50 -4.94 -3.50
C ARG A 15 34.09 -5.17 -4.01
N GLU A 16 33.79 -6.41 -4.39
CA GLU A 16 32.44 -6.83 -4.73
C GLU A 16 31.57 -6.78 -3.48
N VAL A 17 30.43 -6.10 -3.57
CA VAL A 17 29.41 -6.06 -2.52
C VAL A 17 28.20 -6.79 -3.07
N VAL A 18 27.69 -7.76 -2.30
CA VAL A 18 26.48 -8.50 -2.65
C VAL A 18 25.33 -7.87 -1.89
N GLU A 19 24.42 -7.22 -2.62
CA GLU A 19 23.23 -6.61 -2.05
C GLU A 19 21.99 -7.44 -2.40
N ALA A 20 21.07 -7.56 -1.44
CA ALA A 20 19.82 -8.27 -1.64
C ALA A 20 18.81 -7.36 -2.33
N VAL A 21 18.31 -7.77 -3.50
CA VAL A 21 17.30 -7.03 -4.25
C VAL A 21 15.98 -7.80 -4.25
N THR A 22 14.87 -7.08 -4.07
CA THR A 22 13.52 -7.59 -4.25
C THR A 22 13.00 -7.18 -5.63
N VAL A 23 12.50 -8.15 -6.40
CA VAL A 23 11.90 -7.90 -7.71
C VAL A 23 10.39 -7.86 -7.55
N ILE A 24 9.77 -6.78 -8.03
CA ILE A 24 8.33 -6.58 -8.00
C ILE A 24 7.83 -6.61 -9.43
N GLU A 25 6.96 -7.56 -9.75
CA GLU A 25 6.26 -7.59 -11.03
C GLU A 25 5.15 -6.53 -11.02
N THR A 26 5.19 -5.64 -12.02
CA THR A 26 4.21 -4.56 -12.14
C THR A 26 3.41 -4.71 -13.42
N VAL A 27 2.09 -4.82 -13.29
CA VAL A 27 1.19 -4.83 -14.45
C VAL A 27 0.78 -3.41 -14.81
N PRO A 28 0.63 -3.08 -16.11
CA PRO A 28 0.08 -1.79 -16.53
C PRO A 28 -1.28 -1.52 -15.88
N THR A 29 -1.45 -0.29 -15.42
CA THR A 29 -2.65 0.16 -14.70
C THR A 29 -3.52 0.99 -15.64
N MET A 30 -4.84 0.83 -15.59
CA MET A 30 -5.79 1.64 -16.37
C MET A 30 -6.50 2.66 -15.51
N VAL A 31 -6.57 3.88 -16.04
CA VAL A 31 -7.30 4.99 -15.41
C VAL A 31 -8.75 5.00 -15.87
N VAL A 32 -9.68 5.04 -14.91
CA VAL A 32 -11.13 4.91 -15.16
C VAL A 32 -11.91 6.17 -14.83
N GLY A 33 -11.45 6.96 -13.87
CA GLY A 33 -12.24 8.09 -13.38
C GLY A 33 -11.41 9.10 -12.59
N VAL A 34 -12.04 10.24 -12.32
CA VAL A 34 -11.46 11.32 -11.52
C VAL A 34 -12.37 11.62 -10.34
N VAL A 35 -11.74 11.89 -9.20
CA VAL A 35 -12.40 12.30 -7.96
C VAL A 35 -11.78 13.61 -7.51
N GLY A 36 -12.60 14.63 -7.40
CA GLY A 36 -12.22 15.92 -6.82
C GLY A 36 -12.60 15.98 -5.34
N TYR A 37 -11.70 16.52 -4.53
CA TYR A 37 -11.92 16.81 -3.12
C TYR A 37 -11.96 18.31 -2.89
N VAL A 38 -12.81 18.71 -1.94
CA VAL A 38 -12.93 20.09 -1.47
C VAL A 38 -12.47 20.10 -0.03
N GLU A 39 -11.56 20.99 0.33
CA GLU A 39 -11.13 21.15 1.72
C GLU A 39 -12.26 21.71 2.57
N THR A 40 -12.57 21.00 3.66
CA THR A 40 -13.44 21.50 4.72
C THR A 40 -12.63 21.62 6.01
N PRO A 41 -13.04 22.45 6.99
CA PRO A 41 -12.30 22.61 8.25
C PRO A 41 -12.10 21.31 9.04
N ARG A 42 -12.88 20.26 8.74
CA ARG A 42 -12.78 18.92 9.36
C ARG A 42 -11.93 17.94 8.56
N GLY A 43 -11.27 18.40 7.50
CA GLY A 43 -10.47 17.59 6.57
C GLY A 43 -11.14 17.44 5.21
N LEU A 44 -10.65 16.47 4.43
CA LEU A 44 -11.16 16.16 3.08
C LEU A 44 -12.35 15.19 3.21
N PRO A 45 -13.60 15.63 3.04
CA PRO A 45 -14.74 14.72 3.06
C PRO A 45 -14.64 13.78 1.87
N THR A 46 -14.85 12.48 2.10
CA THR A 46 -14.93 11.51 1.02
C THR A 46 -16.21 11.75 0.20
N PRO A 47 -16.12 11.94 -1.13
CA PRO A 47 -17.32 11.97 -1.95
C PRO A 47 -17.99 10.60 -1.84
N GLY A 48 -19.16 10.58 -1.21
CA GLY A 48 -19.81 9.36 -0.76
C GLY A 48 -20.22 8.45 -1.92
N THR A 49 -19.48 7.36 -2.14
CA THR A 49 -19.90 6.29 -3.04
C THR A 49 -20.49 5.13 -2.24
N ARG A 50 -21.83 4.98 -2.24
CA ARG A 50 -22.49 3.71 -1.87
C ARG A 50 -22.28 2.71 -3.02
N SER A 51 -21.26 1.86 -2.94
CA SER A 51 -21.01 0.82 -3.94
C SER A 51 -22.00 -0.35 -3.81
N LYS A 52 -22.88 -0.53 -4.80
CA LYS A 52 -23.58 -1.81 -5.06
C LYS A 52 -22.72 -2.65 -6.02
N LYS A 53 -22.77 -3.98 -5.92
CA LYS A 53 -21.92 -4.99 -6.61
C LYS A 53 -21.85 -4.91 -8.17
N LYS A 54 -22.48 -3.93 -8.84
CA LYS A 54 -22.49 -3.73 -10.32
C LYS A 54 -22.28 -2.25 -10.70
N GLY A 55 -21.17 -1.64 -10.24
CA GLY A 55 -20.88 -0.21 -10.45
C GLY A 55 -20.56 0.15 -11.90
N PHE A 56 -19.68 -0.61 -12.55
CA PHE A 56 -19.19 -0.29 -13.89
C PHE A 56 -20.23 -0.47 -15.01
N THR A 57 -21.04 -1.54 -14.95
CA THR A 57 -22.07 -1.79 -15.98
C THR A 57 -23.21 -0.78 -15.94
N ARG A 58 -23.57 -0.27 -14.75
CA ARG A 58 -24.57 0.79 -14.62
C ARG A 58 -24.03 2.14 -15.08
N TYR A 59 -22.75 2.40 -14.85
CA TYR A 59 -22.09 3.63 -15.29
C TYR A 59 -21.95 3.66 -16.82
N ALA A 60 -21.51 2.57 -17.44
CA ALA A 60 -21.44 2.45 -18.91
C ALA A 60 -22.80 2.69 -19.59
N LYS A 61 -23.89 2.15 -19.03
CA LYS A 61 -25.25 2.39 -19.55
C LYS A 61 -25.67 3.86 -19.46
N LYS A 62 -25.42 4.50 -18.31
CA LYS A 62 -25.71 5.93 -18.12
C LYS A 62 -24.89 6.83 -19.05
N HIS A 63 -23.62 6.50 -19.26
CA HIS A 63 -22.77 7.21 -20.22
C HIS A 63 -23.30 7.11 -21.66
N ALA A 64 -23.79 5.93 -22.05
CA ALA A 64 -24.41 5.72 -23.35
C ALA A 64 -25.74 6.47 -23.51
N GLU A 65 -26.54 6.57 -22.45
CA GLU A 65 -27.85 7.26 -22.45
C GLU A 65 -27.73 8.80 -22.40
N ASP A 66 -26.78 9.33 -21.62
CA ASP A 66 -26.63 10.78 -21.38
C ASP A 66 -25.67 11.49 -22.37
N GLY A 67 -24.97 10.74 -23.22
CA GLY A 67 -24.06 11.27 -24.24
C GLY A 67 -22.93 12.15 -23.68
N GLY A 68 -22.44 11.85 -22.47
CA GLY A 68 -21.31 12.56 -21.84
C GLY A 68 -21.59 13.96 -21.29
N LYS A 69 -22.82 14.48 -21.41
CA LYS A 69 -23.19 15.82 -20.89
C LYS A 69 -23.10 15.92 -19.38
N SER A 70 -23.39 14.82 -18.68
CA SER A 70 -23.24 14.71 -17.22
C SER A 70 -21.78 14.84 -16.78
N VAL A 71 -20.85 14.27 -17.56
CA VAL A 71 -19.40 14.27 -17.29
C VAL A 71 -18.82 15.65 -17.48
N ALA A 72 -19.15 16.33 -18.58
CA ALA A 72 -18.67 17.70 -18.84
C ALA A 72 -19.08 18.65 -17.70
N ARG A 73 -20.33 18.54 -17.23
CA ARG A 73 -20.82 19.30 -16.07
C ARG A 73 -20.08 18.96 -14.78
N GLU A 74 -19.74 17.69 -14.56
CA GLU A 74 -18.97 17.24 -13.40
C GLU A 74 -17.52 17.76 -13.44
N LEU A 75 -16.88 17.73 -14.61
CA LEU A 75 -15.53 18.27 -14.83
C LEU A 75 -15.49 19.78 -14.57
N GLU A 76 -16.49 20.53 -15.03
CA GLU A 76 -16.60 21.97 -14.73
C GLU A 76 -16.76 22.26 -13.24
N ARG A 77 -17.52 21.42 -12.51
CA ARG A 77 -17.63 21.55 -11.04
C ARG A 77 -16.30 21.29 -10.35
N ILE A 78 -15.57 20.27 -10.80
CA ILE A 78 -14.26 19.92 -10.23
C ILE A 78 -13.27 21.08 -10.44
N ARG A 79 -13.25 21.67 -11.64
CA ARG A 79 -12.40 22.84 -11.95
C ARG A 79 -12.67 24.04 -11.04
N LYS A 80 -13.92 24.26 -10.63
CA LYS A 80 -14.32 25.44 -9.84
C LYS A 80 -14.11 25.28 -8.34
N TYR A 81 -14.39 24.10 -7.79
CA TYR A 81 -14.51 23.93 -6.34
C TYR A 81 -13.45 23.04 -5.70
N CYS A 82 -12.79 22.16 -6.46
CA CYS A 82 -11.89 21.17 -5.88
C CYS A 82 -10.47 21.70 -5.70
N THR A 83 -9.85 21.41 -4.55
CA THR A 83 -8.46 21.76 -4.25
C THR A 83 -7.52 20.61 -4.60
N VAL A 84 -7.92 19.38 -4.24
CA VAL A 84 -7.15 18.16 -4.47
C VAL A 84 -7.88 17.26 -5.45
N ILE A 85 -7.16 16.79 -6.47
CA ILE A 85 -7.69 15.88 -7.49
C ILE A 85 -6.97 14.55 -7.37
N ARG A 86 -7.74 13.46 -7.35
CA ARG A 86 -7.25 12.09 -7.34
C ARG A 86 -7.86 11.32 -8.51
N VAL A 87 -7.06 10.48 -9.12
CA VAL A 87 -7.42 9.62 -10.23
C VAL A 87 -7.73 8.23 -9.70
N LEU A 88 -8.80 7.63 -10.22
CA LEU A 88 -9.17 6.25 -9.96
C LEU A 88 -8.49 5.35 -10.99
N ALA A 89 -7.58 4.53 -10.50
CA ALA A 89 -6.81 3.61 -11.32
C ALA A 89 -7.08 2.17 -10.85
N HIS A 90 -7.10 1.23 -11.79
CA HIS A 90 -7.23 -0.19 -11.48
C HIS A 90 -6.18 -1.02 -12.20
N THR A 91 -5.72 -2.06 -11.52
CA THR A 91 -4.73 -2.99 -12.06
C THR A 91 -5.37 -4.12 -12.86
N GLN A 92 -4.67 -4.60 -13.89
CA GLN A 92 -5.14 -5.70 -14.74
C GLN A 92 -4.64 -7.06 -14.25
N ILE A 93 -5.14 -7.52 -13.11
CA ILE A 93 -4.62 -8.74 -12.45
C ILE A 93 -4.75 -9.99 -13.32
N CYS A 94 -5.73 -10.05 -14.24
CA CYS A 94 -5.88 -11.19 -15.15
C CYS A 94 -4.66 -11.45 -16.05
N LYS A 95 -3.75 -10.48 -16.18
CA LYS A 95 -2.47 -10.63 -16.92
C LYS A 95 -1.38 -11.30 -16.08
N THR A 96 -1.53 -11.38 -14.76
CA THR A 96 -0.58 -12.09 -13.90
C THR A 96 -0.95 -13.57 -13.81
N GLY A 97 0.02 -14.40 -13.39
CA GLY A 97 -0.20 -15.81 -13.09
C GLY A 97 -1.01 -16.08 -11.81
N LEU A 98 -1.63 -15.06 -11.19
CA LEU A 98 -2.38 -15.21 -9.95
C LEU A 98 -3.82 -15.68 -10.21
N SER A 99 -4.35 -16.55 -9.33
CA SER A 99 -5.75 -17.04 -9.40
C SER A 99 -6.80 -15.96 -9.13
N GLN A 100 -6.39 -14.77 -8.69
CA GLN A 100 -7.29 -13.68 -8.31
C GLN A 100 -7.85 -12.94 -9.54
N LYS A 101 -9.18 -12.88 -9.64
CA LYS A 101 -9.88 -12.19 -10.75
C LYS A 101 -10.36 -10.77 -10.41
N LYS A 102 -10.29 -10.38 -9.13
CA LYS A 102 -10.82 -9.09 -8.65
C LYS A 102 -9.74 -8.03 -8.72
N ALA A 103 -9.89 -7.06 -9.63
CA ALA A 103 -8.99 -5.92 -9.74
C ALA A 103 -8.91 -5.08 -8.46
N TYR A 104 -7.71 -4.59 -8.15
CA TYR A 104 -7.50 -3.61 -7.09
C TYR A 104 -7.80 -2.22 -7.64
N LEU A 105 -8.59 -1.44 -6.89
CA LEU A 105 -8.90 -0.04 -7.20
C LEU A 105 -8.12 0.84 -6.23
N MET A 106 -7.39 1.79 -6.79
CA MET A 106 -6.56 2.73 -6.02
C MET A 106 -6.89 4.16 -6.44
N GLN A 107 -6.77 5.06 -5.49
CA GLN A 107 -6.87 6.50 -5.74
C GLN A 107 -5.46 7.08 -5.71
N ILE A 108 -5.02 7.61 -6.84
CA ILE A 108 -3.69 8.20 -6.99
C ILE A 108 -3.85 9.70 -7.04
N GLN A 109 -3.14 10.42 -6.19
CA GLN A 109 -3.18 11.89 -6.21
C GLN A 109 -2.36 12.43 -7.38
N VAL A 110 -2.91 13.40 -8.12
CA VAL A 110 -2.18 14.10 -9.17
C VAL A 110 -1.49 15.31 -8.57
N ASN A 111 -0.17 15.29 -8.59
CA ASN A 111 0.68 16.36 -8.08
C ASN A 111 1.14 17.27 -9.24
N GLY A 112 1.42 18.54 -8.92
CA GLY A 112 1.89 19.56 -9.88
C GLY A 112 0.80 20.37 -10.58
N GLY A 113 1.18 21.50 -11.16
CA GLY A 113 0.31 22.36 -11.99
C GLY A 113 -0.84 23.06 -11.24
N SER A 114 -1.69 23.74 -12.02
CA SER A 114 -2.92 24.36 -11.52
C SER A 114 -4.10 23.35 -11.53
N ILE A 115 -5.15 23.63 -10.75
CA ILE A 115 -6.35 22.77 -10.67
C ILE A 115 -6.96 22.45 -12.05
N PRO A 116 -7.17 23.41 -12.98
CA PRO A 116 -7.72 23.08 -14.30
C PRO A 116 -6.81 22.16 -15.12
N ASP A 117 -5.50 22.35 -15.05
CA ASP A 117 -4.51 21.54 -15.77
C ASP A 117 -4.55 20.08 -15.28
N LYS A 118 -4.69 19.87 -13.96
CA LYS A 118 -4.85 18.53 -13.37
C LYS A 118 -6.08 17.81 -13.91
N VAL A 119 -7.19 18.52 -14.09
CA VAL A 119 -8.43 17.92 -14.63
C VAL A 119 -8.25 17.53 -16.10
N GLU A 120 -7.60 18.38 -16.88
CA GLU A 120 -7.33 18.13 -18.30
C GLU A 120 -6.34 16.98 -18.50
N PHE A 121 -5.27 16.95 -17.70
CA PHE A 121 -4.32 15.85 -17.66
C PHE A 121 -5.01 14.53 -17.32
N ALA A 122 -5.85 14.52 -16.28
CA ALA A 122 -6.56 13.32 -15.87
C ALA A 122 -7.59 12.87 -16.90
N HIS A 123 -8.24 13.80 -17.60
CA HIS A 123 -9.14 13.48 -18.73
C HIS A 123 -8.37 12.86 -19.91
N GLY A 124 -7.17 13.37 -20.20
CA GLY A 124 -6.29 12.83 -21.25
C GLY A 124 -5.76 11.43 -20.97
N LEU A 125 -5.80 10.98 -19.72
CA LEU A 125 -5.36 9.65 -19.28
C LEU A 125 -6.49 8.61 -19.26
N PHE A 126 -7.75 8.97 -19.51
CA PHE A 126 -8.84 7.99 -19.51
C PHE A 126 -8.64 6.90 -20.54
N GLU A 127 -8.91 5.66 -20.12
CA GLU A 127 -8.81 4.43 -20.93
C GLU A 127 -7.41 4.10 -21.45
N LYS A 128 -6.39 4.90 -21.08
CA LYS A 128 -4.99 4.61 -21.40
C LYS A 128 -4.36 3.70 -20.35
N LEU A 129 -3.38 2.95 -20.82
CA LEU A 129 -2.51 2.15 -19.98
C LEU A 129 -1.36 3.03 -19.50
N VAL A 130 -1.18 3.09 -18.18
CA VAL A 130 -0.04 3.76 -17.54
C VAL A 130 0.95 2.68 -17.12
N GLU A 131 2.17 2.79 -17.65
CA GLU A 131 3.29 1.93 -17.31
C GLU A 131 4.13 2.55 -16.19
N VAL A 132 4.81 1.69 -15.42
CA VAL A 132 5.61 2.12 -14.25
C VAL A 132 6.81 2.98 -14.68
N SER A 133 7.37 2.71 -15.85
CA SER A 133 8.46 3.50 -16.47
C SER A 133 8.09 4.96 -16.73
N SER A 134 6.79 5.26 -16.86
CA SER A 134 6.32 6.64 -17.04
C SER A 134 6.12 7.40 -15.73
N VAL A 135 6.14 6.69 -14.59
CA VAL A 135 5.84 7.26 -13.27
C VAL A 135 7.09 7.36 -12.40
N PHE A 136 7.99 6.38 -12.49
CA PHE A 136 9.21 6.30 -11.68
C PHE A 136 10.45 6.32 -12.58
N GLU A 137 11.48 7.04 -12.12
CA GLU A 137 12.79 7.05 -12.75
C GLU A 137 13.75 6.06 -12.06
N GLN A 138 14.84 5.71 -12.74
CA GLN A 138 15.87 4.86 -12.14
C GLN A 138 16.57 5.60 -10.99
N ASP A 139 16.95 4.85 -9.95
CA ASP A 139 17.65 5.34 -8.75
C ASP A 139 16.83 6.35 -7.91
N GLU A 140 15.50 6.36 -8.07
CA GLU A 140 14.60 7.12 -7.21
C GLU A 140 14.28 6.36 -5.91
N CYS A 141 14.25 7.08 -4.78
CA CYS A 141 13.80 6.53 -3.51
C CYS A 141 12.26 6.40 -3.52
N VAL A 142 11.77 5.16 -3.55
CA VAL A 142 10.33 4.87 -3.59
C VAL A 142 9.86 4.30 -2.25
N ASP A 143 8.70 4.78 -1.79
CA ASP A 143 8.03 4.22 -0.62
C ASP A 143 7.26 2.94 -0.98
N ILE A 144 7.42 1.89 -0.18
CA ILE A 144 6.63 0.65 -0.31
C ILE A 144 5.61 0.55 0.82
N ILE A 145 4.35 0.43 0.41
CA ILE A 145 3.24 0.11 1.31
C ILE A 145 2.84 -1.33 1.07
N ALA A 146 3.05 -2.19 2.07
CA ALA A 146 2.72 -3.59 1.99
C ALA A 146 2.13 -4.10 3.31
N VAL A 147 1.40 -5.20 3.20
CA VAL A 147 0.92 -5.95 4.35
C VAL A 147 1.91 -7.07 4.63
N THR A 148 2.40 -7.15 5.87
CA THR A 148 3.35 -8.19 6.27
C THR A 148 2.73 -9.58 6.22
N LYS A 149 3.58 -10.61 6.16
CA LYS A 149 3.10 -11.99 6.27
C LYS A 149 2.49 -12.20 7.65
N GLY A 150 1.26 -12.72 7.69
CA GLY A 150 0.64 -13.13 8.95
C GLY A 150 1.25 -14.43 9.44
N HIS A 151 1.65 -14.47 10.72
CA HIS A 151 2.28 -15.64 11.34
C HIS A 151 1.32 -16.44 12.23
N GLY A 152 0.07 -16.01 12.35
CA GLY A 152 -0.96 -16.70 13.14
C GLY A 152 -0.86 -16.38 14.63
N PHE A 153 -1.17 -17.34 15.50
CA PHE A 153 -1.01 -17.15 16.93
C PHE A 153 0.43 -17.40 17.33
N GLU A 154 1.11 -16.34 17.79
CA GLU A 154 2.49 -16.45 18.24
C GLU A 154 2.60 -16.40 19.75
N ASP A 155 3.59 -17.13 20.24
CA ASP A 155 4.03 -17.02 21.61
C ASP A 155 4.69 -15.65 21.86
N VAL A 156 4.53 -15.20 23.09
CA VAL A 156 5.14 -14.01 23.69
C VAL A 156 6.62 -13.86 23.33
N THR A 157 7.37 -14.96 23.43
CA THR A 157 8.83 -14.94 23.25
C THR A 157 9.18 -14.62 21.80
N HIS A 158 8.44 -15.18 20.85
CA HIS A 158 8.68 -15.00 19.42
C HIS A 158 8.23 -13.61 18.95
N ARG A 159 7.08 -13.16 19.43
CA ARG A 159 6.48 -11.88 19.04
C ARG A 159 7.22 -10.66 19.61
N TRP A 160 7.56 -10.71 20.89
CA TRP A 160 8.14 -9.58 21.62
C TRP A 160 9.63 -9.75 21.91
N GLY A 161 10.23 -10.86 21.49
CA GLY A 161 11.66 -11.13 21.69
C GLY A 161 12.06 -11.30 23.15
N THR A 162 11.15 -11.76 24.02
CA THR A 162 11.44 -11.86 25.46
C THR A 162 12.35 -13.04 25.78
N LYS A 163 13.06 -12.95 26.91
CA LYS A 163 14.02 -13.99 27.29
C LYS A 163 13.30 -15.26 27.75
N LYS A 164 13.57 -16.39 27.08
CA LYS A 164 13.06 -17.71 27.51
C LYS A 164 13.49 -18.02 28.94
N ARG A 165 12.58 -18.60 29.72
CA ARG A 165 12.88 -19.04 31.08
C ARG A 165 13.91 -20.18 31.05
N LYS A 166 14.71 -20.31 32.11
CA LYS A 166 15.61 -21.47 32.29
C LYS A 166 14.78 -22.69 32.70
N ARG A 167 15.13 -23.88 32.18
CA ARG A 167 14.47 -25.14 32.57
C ARG A 167 14.94 -25.52 33.97
N LEU A 168 14.03 -25.51 34.94
CA LEU A 168 14.31 -25.98 36.29
C LEU A 168 14.11 -27.51 36.36
N ARG A 169 15.02 -28.21 37.05
CA ARG A 169 15.09 -29.69 37.04
C ARG A 169 14.14 -30.37 38.02
N SER A 170 13.61 -29.62 38.99
CA SER A 170 12.66 -30.09 40.01
C SER A 170 11.37 -29.30 39.92
N LEU A 171 10.25 -30.02 39.72
CA LEU A 171 8.87 -29.77 40.14
C LEU A 171 7.93 -30.45 39.13
N GLU A 172 7.06 -31.32 39.64
CA GLU A 172 6.05 -32.14 38.97
C GLU A 172 4.93 -31.36 38.24
N HIS A 173 5.16 -30.08 37.94
CA HIS A 173 4.28 -29.27 37.13
C HIS A 173 5.10 -28.53 36.07
N SER A 174 5.14 -29.09 34.86
CA SER A 174 5.85 -28.54 33.71
C SER A 174 5.19 -27.25 33.22
N ARG A 175 5.47 -26.12 33.88
CA ARG A 175 5.06 -24.79 33.39
C ARG A 175 5.74 -24.52 32.03
N PRO A 176 5.02 -23.91 31.06
CA PRO A 176 5.58 -23.62 29.75
C PRO A 176 6.75 -22.63 29.84
N MET A 177 7.84 -22.94 29.14
CA MET A 177 9.10 -22.17 29.12
C MET A 177 8.99 -20.80 28.43
N HIS A 178 7.91 -20.66 27.68
CA HIS A 178 7.62 -19.60 26.72
C HIS A 178 6.66 -18.54 27.31
N GLU A 179 6.36 -18.65 28.60
CA GLU A 179 5.40 -17.81 29.31
C GLU A 179 6.08 -16.68 30.12
N TYR A 180 5.41 -15.53 30.22
CA TYR A 180 5.86 -14.44 31.09
C TYR A 180 5.84 -14.85 32.55
N CYS A 181 6.96 -14.62 33.25
CA CYS A 181 7.11 -15.05 34.65
C CYS A 181 6.22 -14.25 35.63
N CYS A 182 5.91 -12.99 35.31
CA CYS A 182 5.06 -12.13 36.14
C CYS A 182 4.03 -11.44 35.24
N HIS A 183 2.77 -11.87 35.32
CA HIS A 183 1.65 -10.98 35.00
C HIS A 183 1.53 -10.01 36.17
N SER A 184 1.33 -8.72 35.90
CA SER A 184 1.39 -7.61 36.86
C SER A 184 0.29 -7.62 37.95
N SER A 185 0.02 -8.73 38.61
CA SER A 185 -0.78 -8.76 39.84
C SER A 185 0.00 -8.31 41.07
N ALA A 186 1.33 -8.14 40.97
CA ALA A 186 2.20 -7.77 42.09
C ALA A 186 2.73 -6.31 42.05
N LEU A 187 2.38 -5.50 41.05
CA LEU A 187 2.79 -4.10 40.96
C LEU A 187 1.56 -3.21 40.75
N PHE A 188 1.34 -2.30 41.71
CA PHE A 188 0.17 -1.41 41.84
C PHE A 188 0.14 -0.24 40.84
N TYR A 189 0.77 -0.39 39.66
CA TYR A 189 0.75 0.60 38.58
C TYR A 189 0.55 -0.10 37.23
N PRO A 190 -0.33 0.41 36.35
CA PRO A 190 -0.62 -0.25 35.08
C PRO A 190 0.54 -0.02 34.10
N ILE A 191 1.50 -0.92 34.10
CA ILE A 191 2.50 -1.03 33.03
C ILE A 191 2.04 -2.19 32.13
N LEU A 192 1.88 -1.89 30.84
CA LEU A 192 1.36 -2.79 29.79
C LEU A 192 1.83 -4.25 29.98
N VAL A 193 0.90 -5.14 30.34
CA VAL A 193 1.16 -6.58 30.41
C VAL A 193 1.11 -7.14 28.99
N PRO A 194 2.21 -7.72 28.46
CA PRO A 194 2.19 -8.26 27.12
C PRO A 194 1.49 -9.62 27.16
N LEU A 195 0.28 -9.66 26.62
CA LEU A 195 -0.54 -10.86 26.55
C LEU A 195 -0.22 -11.68 25.30
N TYR A 196 -0.55 -12.98 25.38
CA TYR A 196 -0.69 -13.85 24.22
C TYR A 196 -1.72 -13.25 23.25
N TYR A 197 -1.33 -13.03 21.99
CA TYR A 197 -2.18 -12.37 21.02
C TYR A 197 -1.82 -12.83 19.60
N VAL A 198 -2.79 -12.78 18.68
CA VAL A 198 -2.58 -13.13 17.26
C VAL A 198 -1.58 -12.16 16.63
N ALA A 199 -0.47 -12.66 16.09
CA ALA A 199 0.47 -11.90 15.27
C ALA A 199 -0.19 -11.65 13.90
N MET A 200 -1.00 -10.59 13.86
CA MET A 200 -1.75 -10.21 12.68
C MET A 200 -0.83 -9.63 11.61
N ALA A 201 -1.28 -9.74 10.36
CA ALA A 201 -0.68 -9.04 9.25
C ALA A 201 -0.88 -7.53 9.45
N HIS A 202 0.20 -6.77 9.56
CA HIS A 202 0.17 -5.32 9.79
C HIS A 202 0.52 -4.59 8.49
N ALA A 203 -0.17 -3.48 8.23
CA ALA A 203 0.24 -2.57 7.17
C ALA A 203 1.48 -1.80 7.65
N GLN A 204 2.56 -1.86 6.89
CA GLN A 204 3.79 -1.13 7.15
C GLN A 204 4.18 -0.31 5.91
N THR A 205 4.71 0.87 6.16
CA THR A 205 5.33 1.75 5.17
C THR A 205 6.84 1.71 5.37
N LEU A 206 7.60 1.33 4.33
CA LEU A 206 9.05 1.34 4.34
C LEU A 206 9.54 2.46 3.41
N SER A 207 10.27 3.44 3.95
CA SER A 207 10.67 4.66 3.22
C SER A 207 12.15 4.75 2.83
N TRP A 208 12.95 3.70 3.09
CA TRP A 208 14.42 3.76 2.97
C TRP A 208 14.99 2.60 2.16
N ILE A 209 14.33 2.21 1.06
CA ILE A 209 14.84 1.17 0.16
C ILE A 209 15.01 1.81 -1.23
N ALA A 210 16.26 2.05 -1.62
CA ALA A 210 16.58 2.45 -2.98
C ALA A 210 16.33 1.25 -3.90
N PHE A 211 15.48 1.42 -4.91
CA PHE A 211 15.18 0.39 -5.90
C PHE A 211 15.90 0.69 -7.21
N LEU A 212 16.64 -0.29 -7.71
CA LEU A 212 17.08 -0.30 -9.10
C LEU A 212 15.98 -0.95 -9.93
N ILE A 213 15.16 -0.13 -10.60
CA ILE A 213 14.09 -0.62 -11.48
C ILE A 213 14.73 -1.13 -12.78
N ALA A 214 14.95 -2.44 -12.87
CA ALA A 214 15.29 -3.10 -14.12
C ALA A 214 14.00 -3.33 -14.93
N ALA A 215 13.72 -2.45 -15.88
CA ALA A 215 12.73 -2.71 -16.93
C ALA A 215 13.37 -3.68 -17.93
N THR A 216 12.90 -4.94 -17.94
CA THR A 216 13.14 -5.89 -19.03
C THR A 216 11.95 -5.91 -19.98
#